data_AF-A0A3A5M927-F1
#
_entry.id   AF-A0A3A5M927-F1
#
_cell.length_a   1.000
_cell.length_b   1.000
_cell.length_c   1.000
_cell.angle_alpha   90.00
_cell.angle_beta   90.00
_cell.angle_gamma   90.00
#
_symmetry.space_group_name_H-M   'P 1'
#
loop_
_entity.id
_entity.type
_entity.pdbx_description
1 polymer ?
#
loop_
_entity_poly.entity_id
_entity_poly.type
_entity_poly.pdbx_seq_one_letter_code
_entity_poly.pdbx_strand_id
1 'polypeptide(L)'
;MTGRKARPEDDPRSSAPARPDPVEDAPLLTVVSGNPSDEELVALTAVVVALQGAEEATDAPDQGRSWVRRALLRLGPTPGPGSWRRSVR
;
A
#
# COMPACT_ATOMS: atom_id res chain seq x y z
N MET A 1 -62.56 2.21 -16.35
CA MET A 1 -62.07 2.83 -15.10
C MET A 1 -60.94 1.98 -14.54
N THR A 2 -59.67 2.34 -14.77
CA THR A 2 -58.52 1.60 -14.24
C THR A 2 -58.03 2.27 -12.96
N GLY A 3 -58.17 1.57 -11.83
CA GLY A 3 -57.63 2.01 -10.54
C GLY A 3 -56.11 1.82 -10.51
N ARG A 4 -55.36 2.90 -10.35
CA ARG A 4 -53.93 2.89 -10.03
C ARG A 4 -53.75 2.43 -8.58
N LYS A 5 -53.18 1.25 -8.34
CA LYS A 5 -52.55 0.93 -7.05
C LYS A 5 -51.17 1.60 -7.01
N ALA A 6 -50.97 2.48 -6.04
CA ALA A 6 -49.71 3.18 -5.81
C ALA A 6 -48.59 2.19 -5.43
N ARG A 7 -47.42 2.38 -6.04
CA ARG A 7 -46.14 1.72 -5.74
C ARG A 7 -45.60 2.33 -4.44
N PRO A 8 -45.13 1.54 -3.45
CA PRO A 8 -44.49 2.11 -2.27
C PRO A 8 -43.20 2.81 -2.70
N GLU A 9 -43.01 4.03 -2.22
CA GLU A 9 -41.85 4.89 -2.48
C GLU A 9 -40.57 4.22 -1.98
N ASP A 10 -39.57 4.16 -2.86
CA ASP A 10 -38.18 3.88 -2.49
C ASP A 10 -37.70 5.01 -1.57
N ASP A 11 -37.37 4.71 -0.32
CA ASP A 11 -36.81 5.66 0.64
C ASP A 11 -35.39 6.06 0.20
N PRO A 12 -35.12 7.32 -0.21
CA PRO A 12 -33.83 7.72 -0.76
C PRO A 12 -32.73 7.86 0.30
N ARG A 13 -33.01 7.59 1.58
CA ARG A 13 -32.01 7.69 2.66
C ARG A 13 -31.17 6.43 2.88
N SER A 14 -31.51 5.32 2.22
CA SER A 14 -30.75 4.06 2.31
C SER A 14 -29.83 3.86 1.11
N SER A 15 -28.99 4.84 0.82
CA SER A 15 -27.83 4.67 -0.04
C SER A 15 -26.60 5.15 0.72
N ALA A 16 -26.27 4.46 1.81
CA ALA A 16 -24.89 4.46 2.27
C ALA A 16 -24.04 3.88 1.12
N PRO A 17 -22.90 4.50 0.75
CA PRO A 17 -22.06 3.93 -0.28
C PRO A 17 -21.73 2.49 0.11
N ALA A 18 -21.99 1.56 -0.80
CA ALA A 18 -21.66 0.16 -0.61
C ALA A 18 -20.21 0.09 -0.12
N ARG A 19 -20.04 -0.36 1.13
CA ARG A 19 -18.73 -0.66 1.67
C ARG A 19 -18.16 -1.71 0.71
N PRO A 20 -17.00 -1.49 0.06
CA PRO A 20 -16.45 -2.51 -0.81
C PRO A 20 -16.34 -3.79 0.02
N ASP A 21 -16.91 -4.88 -0.51
CA ASP A 21 -16.77 -6.21 0.08
C ASP A 21 -15.28 -6.45 0.35
N PRO A 22 -14.90 -7.03 1.51
CA PRO A 22 -13.50 -7.32 1.75
C PRO A 22 -13.11 -8.40 0.75
N VAL A 23 -12.50 -7.97 -0.34
CA VAL A 23 -11.65 -8.82 -1.15
C VAL A 23 -10.71 -9.48 -0.14
N GLU A 24 -10.62 -10.81 -0.11
CA GLU A 24 -9.53 -11.48 0.59
C GLU A 24 -8.24 -11.19 -0.20
N ASP A 25 -7.85 -9.91 -0.18
CA ASP A 25 -6.66 -9.36 -0.79
C ASP A 25 -5.49 -9.72 0.11
N ALA A 26 -4.46 -10.31 -0.49
CA ALA A 26 -3.16 -10.39 0.15
C ALA A 26 -2.77 -8.98 0.66
N PRO A 27 -2.17 -8.87 1.85
CA PRO A 27 -1.87 -7.58 2.44
C PRO A 27 -0.98 -6.75 1.51
N LEU A 28 -1.39 -5.51 1.22
CA LEU A 28 -0.65 -4.58 0.34
C LEU A 28 0.79 -4.35 0.80
N LEU A 29 1.04 -4.44 2.11
CA LEU A 29 2.35 -4.37 2.75
C LEU A 29 2.37 -5.23 4.02
N THR A 30 3.52 -5.81 4.36
CA THR A 30 3.72 -6.61 5.58
C THR A 30 4.97 -6.15 6.32
N VAL A 31 4.87 -5.98 7.64
CA VAL A 31 6.00 -5.68 8.51
C VAL A 31 6.72 -6.97 8.87
N VAL A 32 7.95 -7.14 8.36
CA VAL A 32 8.75 -8.37 8.58
C VAL A 32 9.54 -8.35 9.89
N SER A 33 9.73 -7.17 10.49
CA SER A 33 10.50 -6.99 11.74
C SER A 33 10.14 -5.67 12.43
N GLY A 34 10.21 -5.64 13.76
CA GLY A 34 9.90 -4.45 14.57
C GLY A 34 8.42 -4.37 14.96
N ASN A 35 8.06 -3.30 15.68
CA ASN A 35 6.69 -3.01 16.10
C ASN A 35 6.41 -1.51 15.89
N PRO A 36 6.19 -1.07 14.62
CA PRO A 36 5.96 0.34 14.31
C PRO A 36 4.65 0.83 14.93
N SER A 37 4.58 2.13 15.21
CA SER A 37 3.34 2.75 15.66
C SER A 37 2.37 2.97 14.50
N ASP A 38 1.08 3.15 14.82
CA ASP A 38 0.05 3.43 13.81
C ASP A 38 0.37 4.72 13.03
N GLU A 39 0.93 5.72 13.71
CA GLU A 39 1.34 6.98 13.09
C GLU A 39 2.47 6.77 12.07
N GLU A 40 3.42 5.89 12.36
CA GLU A 40 4.51 5.56 11.44
C GLU A 40 3.98 4.82 10.19
N LEU A 41 3.00 3.93 10.36
CA LEU A 41 2.34 3.24 9.25
C LEU A 41 1.56 4.21 8.36
N VAL A 42 0.84 5.17 8.96
CA VAL A 42 0.13 6.22 8.22
C VAL A 42 1.11 7.10 7.45
N ALA A 43 2.21 7.52 8.08
CA ALA A 43 3.24 8.34 7.45
C ALA A 43 3.87 7.62 6.24
N LEU A 44 4.24 6.34 6.39
CA LEU A 44 4.79 5.54 5.29
C LEU A 44 3.79 5.40 4.14
N THR A 45 2.53 5.12 4.46
CA THR A 45 1.47 4.96 3.45
C THR A 45 1.26 6.26 2.66
N ALA A 46 1.24 7.41 3.34
CA ALA A 46 1.13 8.71 2.69
C ALA A 46 2.28 8.98 1.70
N VAL A 47 3.51 8.60 2.06
CA VAL A 47 4.68 8.72 1.17
C VAL A 47 4.53 7.82 -0.06
N VAL A 48 4.13 6.55 0.12
CA VAL A 48 3.91 5.62 -1.00
C VAL A 48 2.86 6.16 -1.96
N VAL A 49 1.73 6.64 -1.44
CA VAL A 49 0.66 7.25 -2.26
C VAL A 49 1.16 8.48 -3.01
N ALA A 50 1.96 9.33 -2.37
CA ALA A 50 2.54 10.52 -3.02
C ALA A 50 3.50 10.16 -4.16
N LEU A 51 4.29 9.09 -4.02
CA LEU A 51 5.22 8.62 -5.04
C LEU A 51 4.52 8.02 -6.27
N GLN A 52 3.35 7.40 -6.13
CA GLN A 52 2.59 6.87 -7.27
C GLN A 52 2.16 7.95 -8.27
N GLY A 53 2.05 9.21 -7.84
CA GLY A 53 1.75 10.35 -8.71
C GLY A 53 2.98 10.96 -9.40
N ALA A 54 4.19 10.51 -9.04
CA ALA A 54 5.46 11.07 -9.50
C ALA A 54 6.18 10.10 -10.44
N GLU A 55 5.56 9.78 -11.57
CA GLU A 55 6.20 9.02 -12.66
C GLU A 55 7.23 9.91 -13.38
N GLU A 56 8.49 9.83 -12.99
CA GLU A 56 9.63 10.16 -13.86
C GLU A 56 10.57 8.96 -13.96
N ALA A 57 10.72 8.49 -15.20
CA ALA A 57 11.44 7.29 -15.57
C ALA A 57 12.90 7.29 -15.11
N THR A 58 13.37 6.18 -14.58
CA THR A 58 14.80 5.86 -14.56
C THR A 58 14.98 4.39 -14.92
N ASP A 59 15.57 4.16 -16.08
CA ASP A 59 16.05 2.87 -16.54
C ASP A 59 17.12 2.38 -15.55
N ALA A 60 16.77 1.40 -14.73
CA ALA A 60 17.57 0.94 -13.61
C ALA A 60 18.25 -0.40 -13.96
N PRO A 61 19.61 -0.48 -13.99
CA PRO A 61 20.31 -1.73 -14.26
C PRO A 61 20.02 -2.78 -13.18
N ASP A 62 20.10 -4.09 -13.49
CA ASP A 62 19.71 -5.24 -12.64
C ASP A 62 20.09 -5.11 -11.13
N GLN A 63 19.18 -4.48 -10.37
CA GLN A 63 19.37 -3.97 -9.00
C GLN A 63 19.30 -5.07 -7.93
N GLY A 64 18.96 -6.31 -8.31
CA GLY A 64 18.65 -7.38 -7.36
C GLY A 64 19.87 -8.09 -6.78
N ARG A 65 20.98 -8.15 -7.51
CA ARG A 65 22.06 -9.09 -7.20
C ARG A 65 22.93 -8.67 -6.01
N SER A 66 23.06 -7.36 -5.78
CA SER A 66 23.95 -6.79 -4.76
C SER A 66 23.43 -7.02 -3.32
N TRP A 67 22.11 -6.96 -3.12
CA TRP A 67 21.48 -7.13 -1.81
C TRP A 67 21.28 -8.62 -1.48
N VAL A 68 20.87 -9.45 -2.45
CA VAL A 68 20.73 -10.91 -2.27
C VAL A 68 22.06 -11.52 -1.85
N ARG A 69 23.17 -11.14 -2.50
CA ARG A 69 24.51 -11.63 -2.14
C ARG A 69 24.88 -11.28 -0.70
N ARG A 70 24.54 -10.08 -0.21
CA ARG A 70 24.83 -9.67 1.18
C ARG A 70 23.97 -10.43 2.19
N ALA A 71 22.70 -10.67 1.88
CA ALA A 71 21.81 -11.48 2.71
C ALA A 71 22.35 -12.91 2.87
N LEU A 72 22.78 -13.54 1.77
CA LEU A 72 23.43 -14.86 1.79
C LEU A 72 24.71 -14.89 2.62
N LEU A 73 25.48 -13.80 2.60
CA LEU A 73 26.71 -13.64 3.39
C LEU A 73 26.45 -13.18 4.83
N ARG A 74 25.17 -13.02 5.24
CA ARG A 74 24.76 -12.49 6.55
C ARG A 74 25.42 -11.15 6.90
N LEU A 75 25.73 -10.35 5.88
CA LEU A 75 26.25 -9.01 6.05
C LEU A 75 25.06 -8.08 6.34
N GLY A 76 24.84 -7.81 7.63
CA GLY A 76 23.85 -6.82 8.06
C GLY A 76 24.16 -5.44 7.49
N PRO A 77 23.15 -4.56 7.34
CA PRO A 77 23.39 -3.19 6.95
C PRO A 77 24.31 -2.52 7.97
N THR A 78 25.35 -1.83 7.51
CA THR A 78 26.22 -1.05 8.41
C THR A 78 25.35 -0.02 9.13
N PRO A 79 25.34 0.06 10.47
CA PRO A 79 24.56 1.09 11.16
C PRO A 79 25.07 2.48 10.76
N GLY A 80 24.16 3.41 10.51
CA GLY A 80 24.49 4.81 10.23
C GLY A 80 23.65 5.46 9.12
N PRO A 81 23.65 6.82 9.03
CA PRO A 81 22.90 7.55 8.02
C PRO A 81 23.29 7.14 6.60
N GLY A 82 22.29 6.82 5.78
CA GLY A 82 22.50 6.46 4.38
C GLY A 82 23.02 5.05 4.12
N SER A 83 23.15 4.20 5.15
CA SER A 83 23.53 2.80 4.95
C SER A 83 22.56 2.03 4.06
N TRP A 84 21.27 2.34 4.19
CA TRP A 84 20.17 1.82 3.37
C TRP A 84 20.26 2.24 1.89
N ARG A 85 20.94 3.34 1.55
CA ARG A 85 21.10 3.78 0.15
C ARG A 85 21.88 2.78 -0.68
N ARG A 86 22.72 1.97 -0.03
CA ARG A 86 23.45 0.87 -0.68
C ARG A 86 22.58 -0.36 -0.93
N SER A 87 21.35 -0.40 -0.42
CA SER A 87 20.39 -1.49 -0.65
C SER A 87 19.47 -1.20 -1.84
N VAL A 88 19.44 0.05 -2.32
CA VAL A 88 18.58 0.55 -3.41
C VAL A 88 19.36 0.77 -4.72
N ARG A 89 20.64 0.39 -4.79
CA ARG A 89 21.54 0.61 -5.94
C ARG A 89 22.23 -0.68 -6.37
#